data_AF-A0A098LMI5-F1
#
_entry.id   AF-A0A098LMI5-F1
#
_cell.length_a   1.000
_cell.length_b   1.000
_cell.length_c   1.000
_cell.angle_alpha   90.00
_cell.angle_beta   90.00
_cell.angle_gamma   90.00
#
_symmetry.space_group_name_H-M   'P 1'
#
loop_
_entity.id
_entity.type
_entity.pdbx_description
1 polymer ?
#
loop_
_entity_poly.entity_id
_entity_poly.type
_entity_poly.pdbx_seq_one_letter_code
_entity_poly.pdbx_strand_id
1 'polypeptide(L)'
;MKNISNSDDSNLMINALASKEKLVDIHHAGTAMRFLTAYFAVQEGRATVLTGSKRMKERPIKILVDALRALGADISYLENEGFPPIAIQGKKLTKNQVSLKANVSSQYISALLLIASKLKNGIVLTLEGDITSVPYINMTLRLLNEIGVETQFKDNVITVFPATEKRIDKTLTVESDWSSASYYFSIAALSEVGTQITLSSYKENSLQGDSCLVEIYKHFGVTSKFINNSITLTKAAVVLQPLELNLKNAPDIAQTIAVTCFALGISCHLTGLHTLKIKETDRLVALKTEIEKLGGSVEITDKSLHLKPSKAIKPLMAIATYNDHRMAMAFAPVALKQDVIVKDAAVVSKSYPTFWNDLKSIGFKISQ
;
A
#
# COMPACT_ATOMS: atom_id res chain seq x y z
N MET A 1 7.88 -19.19 6.22
CA MET A 1 7.82 -17.74 6.53
C MET A 1 7.42 -17.56 7.99
N LYS A 2 7.85 -16.48 8.64
CA LYS A 2 7.43 -16.07 10.00
C LYS A 2 6.78 -14.68 9.94
N ASN A 3 5.94 -14.35 10.94
CA ASN A 3 5.20 -13.08 11.03
C ASN A 3 4.27 -12.80 9.83
N ILE A 4 3.49 -13.82 9.42
CA ILE A 4 2.55 -13.67 8.29
C ILE A 4 1.38 -12.78 8.73
N SER A 5 1.01 -11.82 7.89
CA SER A 5 -0.16 -10.97 8.12
C SER A 5 -1.45 -11.79 8.13
N ASN A 6 -2.33 -11.52 9.09
CA ASN A 6 -3.67 -12.11 9.20
C ASN A 6 -4.75 -11.30 8.46
N SER A 7 -4.35 -10.30 7.66
CA SER A 7 -5.26 -9.45 6.89
C SER A 7 -6.06 -10.22 5.85
N ASP A 8 -7.24 -9.70 5.49
CA ASP A 8 -8.09 -10.30 4.46
C ASP A 8 -7.33 -10.45 3.13
N ASP A 9 -6.56 -9.42 2.73
CA ASP A 9 -5.77 -9.45 1.48
C ASP A 9 -4.74 -10.61 1.48
N SER A 10 -4.09 -10.88 2.63
CA SER A 10 -3.10 -11.96 2.76
C SER A 10 -3.76 -13.34 2.75
N ASN A 11 -4.87 -13.49 3.48
CA ASN A 11 -5.63 -14.74 3.52
C ASN A 11 -6.22 -15.09 2.14
N LEU A 12 -6.79 -14.10 1.43
CA LEU A 12 -7.31 -14.27 0.08
C LEU A 12 -6.22 -14.68 -0.91
N MET A 13 -5.02 -14.09 -0.81
CA MET A 13 -3.88 -14.50 -1.64
C MET A 13 -3.50 -15.96 -1.39
N ILE A 14 -3.35 -16.37 -0.13
CA ILE A 14 -2.96 -17.75 0.24
C ILE A 14 -4.01 -18.74 -0.29
N ASN A 15 -5.29 -18.46 -0.05
CA ASN A 15 -6.39 -19.29 -0.50
C ASN A 15 -6.42 -19.41 -2.04
N ALA A 16 -6.23 -18.30 -2.75
CA ALA A 16 -6.20 -18.29 -4.22
C ALA A 16 -5.02 -19.08 -4.80
N LEU A 17 -3.83 -18.99 -4.18
CA LEU A 17 -2.65 -19.75 -4.60
C LEU A 17 -2.83 -21.26 -4.38
N ALA A 18 -3.51 -21.65 -3.30
CA ALA A 18 -3.82 -23.06 -3.00
C ALA A 18 -5.01 -23.61 -3.80
N SER A 19 -5.88 -22.73 -4.30
CA SER A 19 -7.10 -23.11 -4.99
C SER A 19 -6.82 -23.82 -6.32
N LYS A 20 -7.60 -24.88 -6.57
CA LYS A 20 -7.69 -25.59 -7.86
C LYS A 20 -8.96 -25.23 -8.63
N GLU A 21 -9.82 -24.39 -8.04
CA GLU A 21 -11.08 -24.00 -8.65
C GLU A 21 -10.85 -23.14 -9.89
N LYS A 22 -11.79 -23.26 -10.83
CA LYS A 22 -11.80 -22.42 -12.04
C LYS A 22 -12.13 -20.97 -11.68
N LEU A 23 -13.05 -20.73 -10.76
CA LEU A 23 -13.42 -19.38 -10.31
C LEU A 23 -12.61 -19.01 -9.05
N VAL A 24 -11.91 -17.89 -9.10
CA VAL A 24 -11.18 -17.32 -7.96
C VAL A 24 -11.72 -15.92 -7.70
N ASP A 25 -12.38 -15.74 -6.55
CA ASP A 25 -12.87 -14.45 -6.07
C ASP A 25 -11.91 -13.90 -5.01
N ILE A 26 -11.34 -12.74 -5.29
CA ILE A 26 -10.39 -12.02 -4.41
C ILE A 26 -11.04 -10.82 -3.71
N HIS A 27 -12.37 -10.68 -3.82
CA HIS A 27 -13.17 -9.60 -3.23
C HIS A 27 -12.60 -8.20 -3.51
N HIS A 28 -12.02 -7.53 -2.53
CA HIS A 28 -11.50 -6.16 -2.63
C HIS A 28 -9.96 -6.09 -2.64
N ALA A 29 -9.28 -7.24 -2.68
CA ALA A 29 -7.83 -7.36 -2.52
C ALA A 29 -7.07 -6.90 -3.76
N GLY A 30 -6.59 -5.66 -3.73
CA GLY A 30 -5.97 -5.01 -4.89
C GLY A 30 -4.75 -5.77 -5.38
N THR A 31 -3.85 -6.07 -4.46
CA THR A 31 -2.59 -6.78 -4.71
C THR A 31 -2.83 -8.20 -5.22
N ALA A 32 -3.80 -8.92 -4.64
CA ALA A 32 -4.21 -10.25 -5.08
C ALA A 32 -4.63 -10.25 -6.56
N MET A 33 -5.49 -9.32 -6.97
CA MET A 33 -5.93 -9.21 -8.37
C MET A 33 -4.73 -9.12 -9.32
N ARG A 34 -3.75 -8.25 -9.04
CA ARG A 34 -2.62 -8.02 -9.94
C ARG A 34 -1.66 -9.20 -9.95
N PHE A 35 -1.26 -9.69 -8.78
CA PHE A 35 -0.26 -10.76 -8.70
C PHE A 35 -0.82 -12.09 -9.20
N LEU A 36 -2.07 -12.41 -8.88
CA LEU A 36 -2.72 -13.65 -9.35
C LEU A 36 -2.98 -13.62 -10.86
N THR A 37 -3.25 -12.44 -11.44
CA THR A 37 -3.34 -12.31 -12.91
C THR A 37 -2.05 -12.78 -13.58
N ALA A 38 -0.90 -12.27 -13.14
CA ALA A 38 0.39 -12.70 -13.68
C ALA A 38 0.71 -14.17 -13.35
N TYR A 39 0.44 -14.59 -12.11
CA TYR A 39 0.72 -15.95 -11.64
C TYR A 39 -0.06 -17.01 -12.43
N PHE A 40 -1.37 -16.81 -12.65
CA PHE A 40 -2.19 -17.75 -13.41
C PHE A 40 -1.87 -17.73 -14.91
N ALA A 41 -1.44 -16.59 -15.45
CA ALA A 41 -1.03 -16.50 -16.86
C ALA A 41 0.14 -17.42 -17.21
N VAL A 42 0.99 -17.79 -16.24
CA VAL A 42 2.16 -18.66 -16.43
C VAL A 42 1.96 -20.10 -15.93
N GLN A 43 0.76 -20.47 -15.47
CA GLN A 43 0.44 -21.86 -15.09
C GLN A 43 -0.07 -22.63 -16.32
N GLU A 44 0.84 -23.16 -17.12
CA GLU A 44 0.52 -23.93 -18.34
C GLU A 44 -0.63 -24.93 -18.13
N GLY A 45 -1.68 -24.81 -18.94
CA GLY A 45 -2.85 -25.69 -18.92
C GLY A 45 -3.95 -25.29 -17.94
N ARG A 46 -3.70 -24.39 -16.98
CA ARG A 46 -4.71 -23.94 -16.02
C ARG A 46 -5.67 -22.92 -16.63
N ALA A 47 -6.97 -23.20 -16.58
CA ALA A 47 -8.02 -22.22 -16.86
C ALA A 47 -8.49 -21.57 -15.56
N THR A 48 -8.56 -20.24 -15.51
CA THR A 48 -9.01 -19.52 -14.31
C THR A 48 -9.81 -18.27 -14.69
N VAL A 49 -10.93 -18.06 -14.02
CA VAL A 49 -11.69 -16.81 -14.01
C VAL A 49 -11.36 -16.09 -12.71
N LEU A 50 -10.70 -14.94 -12.81
CA LEU A 50 -10.34 -14.11 -11.68
C LEU A 50 -11.33 -12.94 -11.58
N THR A 51 -12.07 -12.90 -10.48
CA THR A 51 -13.12 -11.90 -10.22
C THR A 51 -12.90 -11.21 -8.87
N GLY A 52 -13.75 -10.24 -8.57
CA GLY A 52 -13.80 -9.58 -7.28
C GLY A 52 -15.15 -8.92 -7.03
N SER A 53 -15.20 -8.18 -5.94
CA SER A 53 -16.29 -7.28 -5.58
C SER A 53 -16.68 -6.31 -6.71
N LYS A 54 -17.86 -5.70 -6.60
CA LYS A 54 -18.32 -4.63 -7.52
C LYS A 54 -17.24 -3.56 -7.72
N ARG A 55 -16.66 -3.04 -6.64
CA ARG A 55 -15.60 -2.02 -6.72
C ARG A 55 -14.33 -2.55 -7.40
N MET A 56 -13.97 -3.81 -7.21
CA MET A 56 -12.80 -4.39 -7.90
C MET A 56 -12.99 -4.43 -9.41
N LYS A 57 -14.20 -4.69 -9.88
CA LYS A 57 -14.57 -4.67 -11.31
C LYS A 57 -14.54 -3.26 -11.94
N GLU A 58 -14.35 -2.22 -11.13
CA GLU A 58 -14.16 -0.83 -11.58
C GLU A 58 -12.69 -0.38 -11.49
N ARG A 59 -11.79 -1.25 -11.00
CA ARG A 59 -10.37 -0.91 -10.84
C ARG A 59 -9.57 -1.32 -12.07
N PRO A 60 -8.76 -0.42 -12.65
CA PRO A 60 -8.05 -0.70 -13.89
C PRO A 60 -7.04 -1.84 -13.71
N ILE A 61 -6.98 -2.71 -14.71
CA ILE A 61 -5.98 -3.78 -14.84
C ILE A 61 -5.39 -3.86 -16.25
N LYS A 62 -5.94 -3.09 -17.20
CA LYS A 62 -5.55 -3.13 -18.62
C LYS A 62 -4.05 -3.12 -18.87
N ILE A 63 -3.33 -2.25 -18.18
CA ILE A 63 -1.87 -2.09 -18.33
C ILE A 63 -1.13 -3.41 -18.07
N LEU A 64 -1.51 -4.14 -17.03
CA LEU A 64 -0.91 -5.43 -16.71
C LEU A 64 -1.32 -6.51 -17.72
N VAL A 65 -2.60 -6.53 -18.11
CA VAL A 65 -3.11 -7.51 -19.09
C VAL A 65 -2.43 -7.32 -20.45
N ASP A 66 -2.28 -6.08 -20.92
CA ASP A 66 -1.60 -5.76 -22.17
C ASP A 66 -0.13 -6.20 -22.12
N ALA A 67 0.57 -5.94 -21.01
CA ALA A 67 1.95 -6.38 -20.80
C ALA A 67 2.08 -7.92 -20.82
N LEU A 68 1.18 -8.62 -20.14
CA LEU A 68 1.16 -10.09 -20.15
C LEU A 68 0.82 -10.65 -21.54
N ARG A 69 -0.14 -10.07 -22.26
CA ARG A 69 -0.47 -10.42 -23.65
C ARG A 69 0.72 -10.18 -24.58
N ALA A 70 1.46 -9.09 -24.39
CA ALA A 70 2.70 -8.82 -25.14
C ALA A 70 3.74 -9.93 -24.92
N LEU A 71 3.83 -10.49 -23.71
CA LEU A 71 4.65 -11.65 -23.36
C LEU A 71 4.07 -13.00 -23.85
N GLY A 72 2.87 -13.01 -24.45
CA GLY A 72 2.22 -14.19 -25.02
C GLY A 72 1.16 -14.85 -24.12
N ALA A 73 0.75 -14.20 -23.04
CA ALA A 73 -0.33 -14.69 -22.20
C ALA A 73 -1.69 -14.64 -22.92
N ASP A 74 -2.58 -15.53 -22.50
CA ASP A 74 -3.95 -15.62 -23.02
C ASP A 74 -4.92 -15.20 -21.93
N ILE A 75 -5.40 -13.96 -22.06
CA ILE A 75 -6.26 -13.29 -21.08
C ILE A 75 -7.35 -12.59 -21.86
N SER A 76 -8.61 -12.74 -21.45
CA SER A 76 -9.78 -12.05 -22.00
C SER A 76 -10.60 -11.40 -20.89
N TYR A 77 -11.29 -10.30 -21.21
CA TYR A 77 -12.24 -9.66 -20.31
C TYR A 77 -13.59 -10.32 -20.47
N LEU A 78 -14.28 -10.59 -19.35
CA LEU A 78 -15.60 -11.22 -19.37
C LEU A 78 -16.75 -10.21 -19.33
N GLU A 79 -16.46 -9.00 -18.86
CA GLU A 79 -17.42 -7.90 -18.76
C GLU A 79 -16.86 -6.69 -19.51
N ASN A 80 -16.20 -5.77 -18.80
CA ASN A 80 -15.70 -4.52 -19.38
C ASN A 80 -14.22 -4.60 -19.78
N GLU A 81 -13.89 -4.14 -20.99
CA GLU A 81 -12.50 -4.05 -21.46
C GLU A 81 -11.64 -3.23 -20.48
N GLY A 82 -10.52 -3.81 -20.04
CA GLY A 82 -9.57 -3.15 -19.14
C GLY A 82 -9.83 -3.33 -17.64
N PHE A 83 -10.89 -4.05 -17.28
CA PHE A 83 -11.33 -4.26 -15.89
C PHE A 83 -11.68 -5.73 -15.60
N PRO A 84 -11.53 -6.21 -14.35
CA PRO A 84 -12.04 -7.53 -13.96
C PRO A 84 -13.57 -7.63 -14.13
N PRO A 85 -14.15 -8.84 -14.28
CA PRO A 85 -13.49 -10.14 -14.25
C PRO A 85 -12.72 -10.47 -15.52
N ILE A 86 -11.66 -11.27 -15.37
CA ILE A 86 -10.82 -11.73 -16.47
C ILE A 86 -10.80 -13.26 -16.52
N ALA A 87 -10.87 -13.83 -17.73
CA ALA A 87 -10.57 -15.22 -17.98
C ALA A 87 -9.11 -15.35 -18.43
N ILE A 88 -8.39 -16.27 -17.81
CA ILE A 88 -6.96 -16.52 -18.00
C ILE A 88 -6.80 -17.99 -18.41
N GLN A 89 -6.17 -18.21 -19.56
CA GLN A 89 -5.68 -19.53 -19.94
C GLN A 89 -4.16 -19.53 -19.78
N GLY A 90 -3.68 -20.23 -18.76
CA GLY A 90 -2.26 -20.27 -18.45
C GLY A 90 -1.46 -20.93 -19.56
N LYS A 91 -0.35 -20.28 -19.94
CA LYS A 91 0.53 -20.67 -21.05
C LYS A 91 1.99 -20.66 -20.64
N LYS A 92 2.80 -21.40 -21.40
CA LYS A 92 4.26 -21.27 -21.35
C LYS A 92 4.70 -20.03 -22.13
N LEU A 93 5.12 -18.99 -21.41
CA LEU A 93 5.58 -17.74 -22.04
C LEU A 93 7.05 -17.86 -22.45
N THR A 94 7.35 -17.54 -23.71
CA THR A 94 8.72 -17.60 -24.29
C THR A 94 9.30 -16.22 -24.58
N LYS A 95 8.46 -15.20 -24.77
CA LYS A 95 8.90 -13.81 -24.88
C LYS A 95 9.33 -13.31 -23.49
N ASN A 96 10.33 -12.44 -23.47
CA ASN A 96 10.91 -11.92 -22.23
C ASN A 96 11.06 -10.40 -22.20
N GLN A 97 10.72 -9.69 -23.27
CA GLN A 97 10.81 -8.23 -23.31
C GLN A 97 9.42 -7.61 -23.24
N VAL A 98 9.28 -6.58 -22.39
CA VAL A 98 8.04 -5.82 -22.25
C VAL A 98 8.36 -4.39 -21.79
N SER A 99 7.57 -3.42 -22.22
CA SER A 99 7.68 -2.02 -21.79
C SER A 99 6.44 -1.57 -21.05
N LEU A 100 6.62 -0.74 -20.02
CA LEU A 100 5.55 -0.12 -19.26
C LEU A 100 5.87 1.35 -19.01
N LYS A 101 4.83 2.19 -18.97
CA LYS A 101 4.98 3.56 -18.47
C LYS A 101 5.43 3.54 -17.00
N ALA A 102 6.38 4.39 -16.65
CA ALA A 102 7.04 4.42 -15.34
C ALA A 102 6.19 5.06 -14.21
N ASN A 103 5.13 5.78 -14.58
CA ASN A 103 4.22 6.49 -13.69
C ASN A 103 2.94 5.71 -13.34
N VAL A 104 2.93 4.40 -13.59
CA VAL A 104 1.79 3.51 -13.30
C VAL A 104 1.92 2.89 -11.90
N SER A 105 0.90 2.15 -11.48
CA SER A 105 0.95 1.41 -10.21
C SER A 105 2.14 0.45 -10.17
N SER A 106 2.96 0.56 -9.12
CA SER A 106 4.08 -0.36 -8.85
C SER A 106 3.65 -1.82 -8.77
N GLN A 107 2.39 -2.10 -8.44
CA GLN A 107 1.85 -3.46 -8.39
C GLN A 107 1.88 -4.16 -9.76
N TYR A 108 1.74 -3.43 -10.87
CA TYR A 108 1.83 -4.03 -12.20
C TYR A 108 3.27 -4.47 -12.50
N ILE A 109 4.25 -3.62 -12.15
CA ILE A 109 5.67 -3.92 -12.28
C ILE A 109 6.00 -5.14 -11.41
N SER A 110 5.69 -5.09 -10.10
CA SER A 110 5.94 -6.20 -9.18
C SER A 110 5.29 -7.52 -9.61
N ALA A 111 4.07 -7.50 -10.17
CA ALA A 111 3.40 -8.70 -10.68
C ALA A 111 4.24 -9.40 -11.76
N LEU A 112 4.81 -8.64 -12.70
CA LEU A 112 5.67 -9.16 -13.75
C LEU A 112 6.99 -9.69 -13.17
N LEU A 113 7.63 -8.93 -12.28
CA LEU A 113 8.91 -9.33 -11.69
C LEU A 113 8.81 -10.63 -10.88
N LEU A 114 7.71 -10.82 -10.14
CA LEU A 114 7.50 -12.02 -9.33
C LEU A 114 7.38 -13.30 -10.17
N ILE A 115 6.78 -13.24 -11.35
CA ILE A 115 6.67 -14.40 -12.25
C ILE A 115 7.91 -14.64 -13.10
N ALA A 116 8.76 -13.62 -13.26
CA ALA A 116 9.89 -13.65 -14.18
C ALA A 116 10.86 -14.81 -13.91
N SER A 117 11.09 -15.12 -12.63
CA SER A 117 11.95 -16.23 -12.21
C SER A 117 11.49 -17.61 -12.70
N LYS A 118 10.19 -17.78 -13.00
CA LYS A 118 9.63 -19.04 -13.54
C LYS A 118 9.68 -19.10 -15.07
N LEU A 119 9.93 -17.97 -15.74
CA LEU A 119 10.01 -17.94 -17.20
C LEU A 119 11.35 -18.46 -17.69
N LYS A 120 11.33 -19.22 -18.79
CA LYS A 120 12.54 -19.83 -19.39
C LYS A 120 13.64 -18.79 -19.67
N ASN A 121 13.23 -17.60 -20.08
CA ASN A 121 14.12 -16.53 -20.55
C ASN A 121 14.14 -15.31 -19.59
N GLY A 122 13.57 -15.44 -18.39
CA GLY A 122 13.43 -14.33 -17.44
C GLY A 122 12.52 -13.22 -17.99
N ILE A 123 12.70 -12.00 -17.47
CA ILE A 123 12.09 -10.78 -18.01
C ILE A 123 13.13 -9.67 -18.09
N VAL A 124 13.09 -8.89 -19.17
CA VAL A 124 13.67 -7.57 -19.33
C VAL A 124 12.50 -6.58 -19.47
N LEU A 125 12.29 -5.77 -18.44
CA LEU A 125 11.22 -4.78 -18.35
C LEU A 125 11.79 -3.37 -18.50
N THR A 126 11.37 -2.67 -19.54
CA THR A 126 11.74 -1.25 -19.76
C THR A 126 10.67 -0.34 -19.17
N LEU A 127 11.08 0.62 -18.34
CA LEU A 127 10.20 1.64 -17.77
C LEU A 127 10.33 2.97 -18.54
N GLU A 128 9.25 3.38 -19.18
CA GLU A 128 9.20 4.58 -20.02
C GLU A 128 8.82 5.83 -19.20
N GLY A 129 9.71 6.82 -19.15
CA GLY A 129 9.52 8.08 -18.44
C GLY A 129 9.93 8.04 -16.96
N ASP A 130 9.36 8.94 -16.16
CA ASP A 130 9.75 9.12 -14.76
C ASP A 130 9.19 8.03 -13.84
N ILE A 131 10.08 7.25 -13.22
CA ILE A 131 9.70 6.16 -12.33
C ILE A 131 9.09 6.70 -11.04
N THR A 132 7.93 6.15 -10.67
CA THR A 132 7.24 6.39 -9.41
C THR A 132 7.33 5.16 -8.52
N SER A 133 7.24 5.33 -7.19
CA SER A 133 7.19 4.18 -6.26
C SER A 133 8.40 3.23 -6.38
N VAL A 134 9.60 3.77 -6.68
CA VAL A 134 10.87 3.02 -6.76
C VAL A 134 11.12 2.09 -5.56
N PRO A 135 10.78 2.46 -4.31
CA PRO A 135 10.96 1.55 -3.18
C PRO A 135 10.27 0.20 -3.32
N TYR A 136 9.07 0.15 -3.93
CA TYR A 136 8.32 -1.09 -4.13
C TYR A 136 8.96 -2.01 -5.18
N ILE A 137 9.59 -1.43 -6.20
CA ILE A 137 10.40 -2.16 -7.19
C ILE A 137 11.61 -2.78 -6.47
N ASN A 138 12.39 -1.96 -5.76
CA ASN A 138 13.56 -2.41 -5.01
C ASN A 138 13.23 -3.45 -3.94
N MET A 139 12.06 -3.35 -3.30
CA MET A 139 11.57 -4.36 -2.36
C MET A 139 11.35 -5.70 -3.08
N THR A 140 10.68 -5.69 -4.24
CA THR A 140 10.44 -6.89 -5.04
C THR A 140 11.75 -7.55 -5.47
N LEU A 141 12.69 -6.76 -6.00
CA LEU A 141 14.00 -7.26 -6.44
C LEU A 141 14.83 -7.83 -5.28
N ARG A 142 14.83 -7.18 -4.12
CA ARG A 142 15.55 -7.69 -2.94
C ARG A 142 14.94 -8.98 -2.42
N LEU A 143 13.62 -9.11 -2.40
CA LEU A 143 12.96 -10.38 -2.04
C LEU A 143 13.33 -11.52 -3.00
N LEU A 144 13.42 -11.23 -4.31
CA LEU A 144 13.90 -12.19 -5.32
C LEU A 144 15.38 -12.58 -5.08
N ASN A 145 16.24 -11.60 -4.83
CA ASN A 145 17.65 -11.85 -4.52
C ASN A 145 17.81 -12.69 -3.23
N GLU A 146 16.99 -12.46 -2.21
CA GLU A 146 17.04 -13.21 -0.95
C GLU A 146 16.71 -14.70 -1.09
N ILE A 147 15.96 -15.07 -2.14
CA ILE A 147 15.66 -16.48 -2.48
C ILE A 147 16.58 -17.05 -3.57
N GLY A 148 17.62 -16.30 -3.96
CA GLY A 148 18.63 -16.73 -4.92
C GLY A 148 18.31 -16.43 -6.39
N VAL A 149 17.30 -15.61 -6.68
CA VAL A 149 17.00 -15.14 -8.05
C VAL A 149 17.83 -13.89 -8.34
N GLU A 150 18.67 -13.94 -9.37
CA GLU A 150 19.48 -12.79 -9.78
C GLU A 150 18.61 -11.70 -10.42
N THR A 151 18.89 -10.45 -10.07
CA THR A 151 18.20 -9.28 -10.61
C THR A 151 19.15 -8.11 -10.86
N GLN A 152 18.80 -7.28 -11.84
CA GLN A 152 19.51 -6.03 -12.16
C GLN A 152 18.50 -4.91 -12.40
N PHE A 153 18.83 -3.70 -11.96
CA PHE A 153 18.07 -2.50 -12.27
C PHE A 153 19.01 -1.35 -12.64
N LYS A 154 19.02 -0.98 -13.92
CA LYS A 154 19.91 0.04 -14.48
C LYS A 154 19.22 0.78 -15.62
N ASP A 155 19.38 2.11 -15.70
CA ASP A 155 18.89 2.95 -16.80
C ASP A 155 17.40 2.73 -17.14
N ASN A 156 16.54 2.66 -16.12
CA ASN A 156 15.11 2.34 -16.23
C ASN A 156 14.78 0.95 -16.81
N VAL A 157 15.77 0.07 -16.94
CA VAL A 157 15.60 -1.32 -17.36
C VAL A 157 15.79 -2.24 -16.16
N ILE A 158 14.80 -3.09 -15.92
CA ILE A 158 14.82 -4.12 -14.88
C ILE A 158 14.97 -5.47 -15.55
N THR A 159 16.01 -6.20 -15.18
CA THR A 159 16.23 -7.58 -15.62
C THR A 159 16.05 -8.51 -14.43
N VAL A 160 15.18 -9.51 -14.59
CA VAL A 160 15.05 -10.63 -13.65
C VAL A 160 15.40 -11.90 -14.41
N PHE A 161 16.45 -12.57 -13.97
CA PHE A 161 16.95 -13.77 -14.64
C PHE A 161 16.09 -14.99 -14.27
N PRO A 162 16.06 -16.05 -15.12
CA PRO A 162 15.44 -17.32 -14.76
C PRO A 162 16.00 -17.85 -13.44
N ALA A 163 15.15 -18.49 -12.63
CA ALA A 163 15.63 -19.20 -11.46
C ALA A 163 16.59 -20.33 -11.88
N THR A 164 17.77 -20.34 -11.29
CA THR A 164 18.71 -21.46 -11.40
C THR A 164 18.33 -22.57 -10.42
N GLU A 165 18.99 -23.73 -10.50
CA GLU A 165 18.80 -24.83 -9.53
C GLU A 165 19.20 -24.45 -8.09
N LYS A 166 19.93 -23.34 -7.91
CA LYS A 166 20.37 -22.82 -6.60
C LYS A 166 19.27 -22.06 -5.86
N ARG A 167 18.09 -22.66 -5.71
CA ARG A 167 17.05 -22.09 -4.82
C ARG A 167 17.51 -22.19 -3.38
N ILE A 168 17.51 -21.07 -2.68
CA ILE A 168 17.89 -21.03 -1.26
C ILE A 168 16.63 -21.32 -0.45
N ASP A 169 16.60 -22.44 0.27
CA ASP A 169 15.58 -22.69 1.28
C ASP A 169 15.86 -21.81 2.50
N LYS A 170 15.23 -20.63 2.51
CA LYS A 170 15.41 -19.61 3.55
C LYS A 170 14.08 -19.31 4.22
N THR A 171 14.05 -19.43 5.54
CA THR A 171 12.94 -18.90 6.32
C THR A 171 13.02 -17.38 6.37
N LEU A 172 12.12 -16.71 5.65
CA LEU A 172 11.94 -15.26 5.70
C LEU A 172 10.99 -14.86 6.84
N THR A 173 11.37 -13.84 7.62
CA THR A 173 10.50 -13.14 8.55
C THR A 173 9.99 -11.88 7.87
N VAL A 174 8.66 -11.78 7.71
CA VAL A 174 8.02 -10.62 7.10
C VAL A 174 8.07 -9.45 8.10
N GLU A 175 8.50 -8.29 7.64
CA GLU A 175 8.47 -7.06 8.45
C GLU A 175 7.04 -6.57 8.65
N SER A 176 6.75 -5.94 9.79
CA SER A 176 5.47 -5.25 10.02
C SER A 176 5.25 -4.12 9.02
N ASP A 177 3.99 -3.81 8.74
CA ASP A 177 3.57 -2.85 7.71
C ASP A 177 3.85 -1.40 8.12
N TRP A 178 4.78 -0.73 7.44
CA TRP A 178 5.13 0.67 7.71
C TRP A 178 3.99 1.65 7.39
N SER A 179 3.15 1.30 6.42
CA SER A 179 1.91 2.00 6.13
C SER A 179 1.01 2.08 7.38
N SER A 180 0.85 0.96 8.10
CA SER A 180 0.08 0.87 9.34
C SER A 180 0.81 1.50 10.53
N ALA A 181 2.14 1.45 10.56
CA ALA A 181 2.93 2.20 11.53
C ALA A 181 2.60 3.70 11.51
N SER A 182 2.28 4.26 10.34
CA SER A 182 1.95 5.70 10.21
C SER A 182 0.88 6.17 11.20
N TYR A 183 -0.11 5.33 11.51
CA TYR A 183 -1.18 5.68 12.45
C TYR A 183 -0.63 5.85 13.87
N TYR A 184 0.30 4.99 14.30
CA TYR A 184 0.97 5.12 15.59
C TYR A 184 1.94 6.31 15.65
N PHE A 185 2.59 6.64 14.53
CA PHE A 185 3.35 7.88 14.39
C PHE A 185 2.45 9.11 14.56
N SER A 186 1.26 9.10 13.96
CA SER A 186 0.23 10.15 14.14
C SER A 186 -0.23 10.25 15.59
N ILE A 187 -0.53 9.12 16.23
CA ILE A 187 -0.89 9.05 17.66
C ILE A 187 0.22 9.67 18.50
N ALA A 188 1.47 9.23 18.34
CA ALA A 188 2.61 9.77 19.08
C ALA A 188 2.79 11.29 18.86
N ALA A 189 2.60 11.78 17.63
CA ALA A 189 2.71 13.20 17.31
C ALA A 189 1.63 14.06 18.01
N LEU A 190 0.42 13.50 18.17
CA LEU A 190 -0.73 14.18 18.78
C LEU A 190 -0.76 14.07 20.31
N SER A 191 -0.04 13.12 20.89
CA SER A 191 0.06 12.90 22.34
C SER A 191 0.89 13.96 23.06
N GLU A 192 0.87 13.91 24.40
CA GLU A 192 1.67 14.77 25.26
C GLU A 192 3.18 14.47 25.15
N VAL A 193 4.01 15.47 25.41
CA VAL A 193 5.47 15.32 25.47
C VAL A 193 5.86 14.29 26.52
N GLY A 194 6.77 13.39 26.15
CA GLY A 194 7.19 12.24 26.96
C GLY A 194 6.44 10.95 26.65
N THR A 195 5.33 11.00 25.90
CA THR A 195 4.60 9.79 25.49
C THR A 195 5.49 8.87 24.67
N GLN A 196 5.45 7.56 24.96
CA GLN A 196 6.20 6.53 24.25
C GLN A 196 5.28 5.42 23.72
N ILE A 197 5.54 4.97 22.50
CA ILE A 197 4.87 3.82 21.88
C ILE A 197 5.94 2.91 21.30
N THR A 198 5.92 1.62 21.63
CA THR A 198 6.85 0.64 21.07
C THR A 198 6.11 -0.30 20.14
N LEU A 199 6.59 -0.42 18.90
CA LEU A 199 6.06 -1.31 17.88
C LEU A 199 7.10 -2.40 17.58
N SER A 200 6.65 -3.65 17.44
CA SER A 200 7.52 -4.80 17.22
C SER A 200 7.58 -5.24 15.75
N SER A 201 8.64 -5.98 15.42
CA SER A 201 8.93 -6.53 14.09
C SER A 201 9.22 -5.50 13.00
N TYR A 202 9.96 -4.43 13.37
CA TYR A 202 10.46 -3.39 12.46
C TYR A 202 11.98 -3.43 12.36
N LYS A 203 12.51 -3.06 11.19
CA LYS A 203 13.95 -2.97 10.95
C LYS A 203 14.33 -1.54 10.59
N GLU A 204 15.50 -1.11 11.06
CA GLU A 204 16.06 0.19 10.71
C GLU A 204 16.30 0.30 9.18
N ASN A 205 16.91 -0.73 8.60
CA ASN A 205 17.13 -0.84 7.16
C ASN A 205 15.94 -1.51 6.44
N SER A 206 14.74 -0.93 6.58
CA SER A 206 13.53 -1.46 5.95
C SER A 206 13.57 -1.41 4.42
N LEU A 207 12.90 -2.36 3.80
CA LEU A 207 12.67 -2.38 2.34
C LEU A 207 11.45 -1.54 1.93
N GLN A 208 10.59 -1.19 2.88
CA GLN A 208 9.33 -0.52 2.63
C GLN A 208 9.56 0.99 2.49
N GLY A 209 9.06 1.59 1.41
CA GLY A 209 9.23 3.02 1.14
C GLY A 209 8.64 3.92 2.23
N ASP A 210 7.61 3.42 2.90
CA ASP A 210 6.88 4.10 3.96
C ASP A 210 7.72 4.25 5.25
N SER A 211 8.88 3.59 5.35
CA SER A 211 9.83 3.81 6.46
C SER A 211 10.39 5.24 6.55
N CYS A 212 10.21 6.05 5.50
CA CYS A 212 10.48 7.50 5.53
C CYS A 212 9.68 8.25 6.60
N LEU A 213 8.65 7.63 7.19
CA LEU A 213 7.95 8.14 8.37
C LEU A 213 8.90 8.53 9.51
N VAL A 214 10.00 7.78 9.72
CA VAL A 214 10.99 8.08 10.77
C VAL A 214 11.55 9.49 10.64
N GLU A 215 11.86 9.92 9.41
CA GLU A 215 12.39 11.25 9.15
C GLU A 215 11.26 12.30 9.11
N ILE A 216 10.14 12.00 8.45
CA ILE A 216 9.00 12.91 8.34
C ILE A 216 8.49 13.31 9.72
N TYR A 217 8.35 12.36 10.64
CA TYR A 217 7.73 12.61 11.93
C TYR A 217 8.64 13.29 12.96
N LYS A 218 9.94 13.46 12.67
CA LYS A 218 10.79 14.39 13.43
C LYS A 218 10.25 15.82 13.35
N HIS A 219 9.65 16.20 12.22
CA HIS A 219 8.98 17.51 12.03
C HIS A 219 7.85 17.75 13.03
N PHE A 220 7.18 16.67 13.46
CA PHE A 220 6.15 16.72 14.49
C PHE A 220 6.67 16.41 15.89
N GLY A 221 7.99 16.36 16.07
CA GLY A 221 8.64 16.10 17.35
C GLY A 221 8.55 14.64 17.79
N VAL A 222 8.39 13.68 16.87
CA VAL A 222 8.46 12.25 17.22
C VAL A 222 9.85 11.74 16.87
N THR A 223 10.60 11.31 17.88
CA THR A 223 11.89 10.62 17.70
C THR A 223 11.66 9.12 17.69
N SER A 224 12.53 8.39 16.97
CA SER A 224 12.44 6.94 16.83
C SER A 224 13.76 6.29 17.25
N LYS A 225 13.69 5.22 18.04
CA LYS A 225 14.86 4.41 18.42
C LYS A 225 14.61 2.94 18.09
N PHE A 226 15.53 2.33 17.35
CA PHE A 226 15.46 0.90 17.03
C PHE A 226 16.21 0.08 18.08
N ILE A 227 15.54 -0.93 18.65
CA ILE A 227 16.13 -1.89 19.60
C ILE A 227 15.49 -3.26 19.35
N ASN A 228 16.29 -4.30 19.16
CA ASN A 228 15.82 -5.70 19.07
C ASN A 228 14.64 -5.92 18.11
N ASN A 229 14.76 -5.49 16.85
CA ASN A 229 13.67 -5.53 15.84
C ASN A 229 12.37 -4.83 16.28
N SER A 230 12.47 -3.84 17.14
CA SER A 230 11.36 -2.99 17.57
C SER A 230 11.75 -1.53 17.38
N ILE A 231 10.74 -0.67 17.22
CA ILE A 231 10.88 0.77 17.12
C ILE A 231 10.12 1.42 18.27
N THR A 232 10.80 2.22 19.07
CA THR A 232 10.19 3.05 20.12
C THR A 232 10.07 4.47 19.61
N LEU A 233 8.83 4.94 19.51
CA LEU A 233 8.46 6.31 19.20
C LEU A 233 8.40 7.11 20.50
N THR A 234 9.00 8.29 20.55
CA THR A 234 8.93 9.18 21.70
C THR A 234 8.52 10.58 21.27
N LYS A 235 7.49 11.13 21.90
CA LYS A 235 7.06 12.52 21.67
C LYS A 235 7.97 13.49 22.42
N ALA A 236 8.65 14.35 21.68
CA ALA A 236 9.42 15.47 22.18
C ALA A 236 8.70 16.81 21.91
N ALA A 237 9.08 17.84 22.67
CA ALA A 237 8.68 19.20 22.40
C ALA A 237 9.28 19.68 21.08
N VAL A 238 8.47 20.38 20.28
CA VAL A 238 8.90 20.94 18.99
C VAL A 238 8.08 22.19 18.69
N VAL A 239 8.66 23.13 17.96
CA VAL A 239 7.91 24.24 17.35
C VAL A 239 7.37 23.74 16.01
N LEU A 240 6.06 23.62 15.91
CA LEU A 240 5.40 23.14 14.69
C LEU A 240 5.48 24.19 13.59
N GLN A 241 5.80 23.74 12.38
CA GLN A 241 5.92 24.57 11.18
C GLN A 241 5.07 23.98 10.04
N PRO A 242 4.69 24.77 9.02
CA PRO A 242 4.12 24.26 7.78
C PRO A 242 4.97 23.12 7.20
N LEU A 243 4.31 22.10 6.66
CA LEU A 243 4.98 20.93 6.08
C LEU A 243 4.83 20.89 4.56
N GLU A 244 5.94 20.77 3.83
CA GLU A 244 5.94 20.51 2.40
C GLU A 244 6.62 19.18 2.11
N LEU A 245 5.94 18.27 1.42
CA LEU A 245 6.49 16.95 1.11
C LEU A 245 6.09 16.47 -0.28
N ASN A 246 7.02 15.75 -0.91
CA ASN A 246 6.74 14.94 -2.09
C ASN A 246 6.63 13.47 -1.69
N LEU A 247 5.44 12.90 -1.84
CA LEU A 247 5.13 11.53 -1.44
C LEU A 247 5.08 10.55 -2.62
N LYS A 248 5.69 10.88 -3.76
CA LYS A 248 5.77 10.01 -4.95
C LYS A 248 6.31 8.60 -4.65
N ASN A 249 7.14 8.45 -3.61
CA ASN A 249 7.75 7.19 -3.20
C ASN A 249 7.07 6.52 -1.99
N ALA A 250 6.14 7.21 -1.33
CA ALA A 250 5.36 6.70 -0.20
C ALA A 250 3.94 7.31 -0.25
N PRO A 251 3.16 7.07 -1.33
CA PRO A 251 1.88 7.76 -1.50
C PRO A 251 0.83 7.29 -0.48
N ASP A 252 0.96 6.05 0.01
CA ASP A 252 -0.03 5.39 0.85
C ASP A 252 -0.06 5.92 2.30
N ILE A 253 0.92 6.75 2.72
CA ILE A 253 0.93 7.46 4.02
C ILE A 253 0.39 8.90 3.95
N ALA A 254 0.00 9.38 2.76
CA ALA A 254 -0.46 10.76 2.57
C ALA A 254 -1.69 11.10 3.40
N GLN A 255 -2.64 10.15 3.53
CA GLN A 255 -3.85 10.32 4.34
C GLN A 255 -3.50 10.59 5.80
N THR A 256 -2.62 9.77 6.36
CA THR A 256 -2.19 9.91 7.75
C THR A 256 -1.45 11.22 7.98
N ILE A 257 -0.53 11.60 7.09
CA ILE A 257 0.22 12.87 7.22
C ILE A 257 -0.74 14.08 7.15
N ALA A 258 -1.66 14.10 6.18
CA ALA A 258 -2.62 15.19 6.05
C ALA A 258 -3.50 15.33 7.31
N VAL A 259 -3.98 14.21 7.85
CA VAL A 259 -4.79 14.22 9.08
C VAL A 259 -3.98 14.61 10.30
N THR A 260 -2.72 14.17 10.42
CA THR A 260 -1.80 14.63 11.49
C THR A 260 -1.63 16.15 11.44
N CYS A 261 -1.34 16.73 10.26
CA CYS A 261 -1.22 18.18 10.11
C CYS A 261 -2.52 18.91 10.51
N PHE A 262 -3.67 18.39 10.07
CA PHE A 262 -4.98 18.95 10.43
C PHE A 262 -5.21 18.94 11.94
N ALA A 263 -4.97 17.81 12.60
CA ALA A 263 -5.19 17.65 14.04
C ALA A 263 -4.17 18.44 14.89
N LEU A 264 -2.99 18.74 14.35
CA LEU A 264 -2.00 19.64 14.93
C LEU A 264 -2.27 21.13 14.61
N GLY A 265 -3.24 21.44 13.75
CA GLY A 265 -3.61 22.80 13.37
C GLY A 265 -2.65 23.49 12.39
N ILE A 266 -1.72 22.76 11.77
CA ILE A 266 -0.73 23.32 10.84
C ILE A 266 -1.09 23.05 9.38
N SER A 267 -0.63 23.92 8.48
CA SER A 267 -0.77 23.71 7.04
C SER A 267 0.18 22.65 6.51
N CYS A 268 -0.22 22.00 5.40
CA CYS A 268 0.70 21.20 4.61
C CYS A 268 0.45 21.30 3.11
N HIS A 269 1.50 21.06 2.33
CA HIS A 269 1.44 20.90 0.89
C HIS A 269 2.07 19.56 0.51
N LEU A 270 1.24 18.61 0.08
CA LEU A 270 1.64 17.26 -0.27
C LEU A 270 1.54 17.07 -1.79
N THR A 271 2.64 16.67 -2.42
CA THR A 271 2.74 16.43 -3.86
C THR A 271 3.06 14.97 -4.19
N GLY A 272 3.04 14.60 -5.47
CA GLY A 272 3.34 13.22 -5.91
C GLY A 272 2.16 12.25 -5.76
N LEU A 273 0.94 12.76 -5.53
CA LEU A 273 -0.24 11.96 -5.12
C LEU A 273 -1.09 11.41 -6.28
N HIS A 274 -0.61 11.51 -7.51
CA HIS A 274 -1.31 11.12 -8.75
C HIS A 274 -1.88 9.69 -8.77
N THR A 275 -1.32 8.75 -8.00
CA THR A 275 -1.82 7.36 -7.95
C THR A 275 -3.01 7.18 -7.01
N LEU A 276 -3.30 8.14 -6.11
CA LEU A 276 -4.29 8.00 -5.05
C LEU A 276 -5.74 7.97 -5.55
N LYS A 277 -6.01 8.57 -6.71
CA LYS A 277 -7.34 8.64 -7.33
C LYS A 277 -7.91 7.28 -7.75
N ILE A 278 -7.02 6.34 -8.08
CA ILE A 278 -7.38 5.02 -8.64
C ILE A 278 -7.24 3.87 -7.61
N LYS A 279 -7.13 4.22 -6.32
CA LYS A 279 -7.02 3.27 -5.21
C LYS A 279 -8.41 2.72 -4.84
N GLU A 280 -8.59 2.32 -3.59
CA GLU A 280 -9.86 1.82 -3.05
C GLU A 280 -11.01 2.82 -3.29
N THR A 281 -10.75 4.09 -3.00
CA THR A 281 -11.58 5.26 -3.30
C THR A 281 -10.72 6.33 -3.97
N ASP A 282 -11.32 7.44 -4.41
CA ASP A 282 -10.55 8.66 -4.69
C ASP A 282 -10.15 9.28 -3.35
N ARG A 283 -8.95 8.90 -2.87
CA ARG A 283 -8.47 9.27 -1.53
C ARG A 283 -8.26 10.77 -1.37
N LEU A 284 -8.00 11.52 -2.45
CA LEU A 284 -7.84 12.97 -2.35
C LEU A 284 -9.19 13.64 -2.10
N VAL A 285 -10.22 13.23 -2.83
CA VAL A 285 -11.59 13.71 -2.64
C VAL A 285 -12.13 13.30 -1.26
N ALA A 286 -11.89 12.05 -0.85
CA ALA A 286 -12.30 11.54 0.46
C ALA A 286 -11.64 12.33 1.61
N LEU A 287 -10.31 12.58 1.54
CA LEU A 287 -9.60 13.40 2.52
C LEU A 287 -10.17 14.82 2.60
N LYS A 288 -10.32 15.49 1.46
CA LYS A 288 -10.90 16.83 1.40
C LYS A 288 -12.27 16.86 2.09
N THR A 289 -13.15 15.94 1.70
CA THR A 289 -14.53 15.88 2.21
C THR A 289 -14.57 15.70 3.72
N GLU A 290 -13.81 14.74 4.26
CA GLU A 290 -13.84 14.45 5.70
C GLU A 290 -13.10 15.49 6.55
N ILE A 291 -12.00 16.08 6.05
CA ILE A 291 -11.32 17.18 6.75
C ILE A 291 -12.19 18.45 6.76
N GLU A 292 -12.83 18.80 5.65
CA GLU A 292 -13.73 19.97 5.57
C GLU A 292 -14.97 19.77 6.46
N LYS A 293 -15.48 18.54 6.56
CA LYS A 293 -16.55 18.18 7.52
C LYS A 293 -16.14 18.47 8.97
N LEU A 294 -14.89 18.17 9.34
CA LEU A 294 -14.32 18.46 10.65
C LEU A 294 -13.96 19.95 10.86
N GLY A 295 -14.12 20.79 9.84
CA GLY A 295 -13.88 22.23 9.91
C GLY A 295 -12.56 22.72 9.33
N GLY A 296 -11.77 21.84 8.68
CA GLY A 296 -10.58 22.24 7.94
C GLY A 296 -10.89 22.86 6.57
N SER A 297 -9.85 23.29 5.86
CA SER A 297 -9.96 23.80 4.47
C SER A 297 -8.88 23.14 3.62
N VAL A 298 -9.31 22.43 2.56
CA VAL A 298 -8.43 21.62 1.74
C VAL A 298 -8.65 21.92 0.25
N GLU A 299 -7.58 22.24 -0.44
CA GLU A 299 -7.53 22.36 -1.90
C GLU A 299 -6.81 21.12 -2.46
N ILE A 300 -7.37 20.52 -3.51
CA ILE A 300 -6.77 19.34 -4.16
C ILE A 300 -6.63 19.56 -5.65
N THR A 301 -5.61 18.97 -6.24
CA THR A 301 -5.52 18.73 -7.68
C THR A 301 -5.51 17.23 -7.92
N ASP A 302 -5.41 16.79 -9.18
CA ASP A 302 -5.20 15.36 -9.48
C ASP A 302 -3.87 14.80 -8.93
N LYS A 303 -2.95 15.64 -8.42
CA LYS A 303 -1.60 15.23 -8.04
C LYS A 303 -1.12 15.77 -6.68
N SER A 304 -1.90 16.63 -6.03
CA SER A 304 -1.50 17.30 -4.79
C SER A 304 -2.68 17.59 -3.87
N LEU A 305 -2.35 17.81 -2.60
CA LEU A 305 -3.25 18.26 -1.55
C LEU A 305 -2.61 19.42 -0.80
N HIS A 306 -3.35 20.51 -0.64
CA HIS A 306 -2.97 21.66 0.17
C HIS A 306 -3.98 21.84 1.31
N LEU A 307 -3.50 21.71 2.53
CA LEU A 307 -4.27 21.93 3.75
C LEU A 307 -3.88 23.29 4.33
N LYS A 308 -4.87 24.15 4.60
CA LYS A 308 -4.68 25.40 5.33
C LYS A 308 -4.62 25.15 6.84
N PRO A 309 -3.98 26.03 7.64
CA PRO A 309 -3.97 25.89 9.08
C PRO A 309 -5.38 25.87 9.64
N SER A 310 -5.62 25.03 10.65
CA SER A 310 -6.91 24.94 11.35
C SER A 310 -6.76 25.33 12.81
N LYS A 311 -7.78 25.97 13.37
CA LYS A 311 -7.80 26.38 14.79
C LYS A 311 -8.67 25.47 15.66
N ALA A 312 -9.57 24.70 15.07
CA ALA A 312 -10.54 23.89 15.80
C ALA A 312 -10.94 22.65 15.01
N ILE A 313 -11.39 21.62 15.74
CA ILE A 313 -11.93 20.39 15.19
C ILE A 313 -13.36 20.25 15.70
N LYS A 314 -14.32 20.15 14.77
CA LYS A 314 -15.75 20.00 15.13
C LYS A 314 -15.98 18.64 15.82
N PRO A 315 -16.63 18.61 17.01
CA PRO A 315 -16.93 17.38 17.73
C PRO A 315 -17.95 16.50 17.02
N LEU A 316 -17.89 15.19 17.31
CA LEU A 316 -18.93 14.19 16.99
C LEU A 316 -19.30 14.10 15.51
N MET A 317 -18.39 14.49 14.62
CA MET A 317 -18.61 14.35 13.19
C MET A 317 -18.41 12.90 12.76
N ALA A 318 -19.34 12.41 11.94
CA ALA A 318 -19.26 11.07 11.37
C ALA A 318 -18.40 11.06 10.10
N ILE A 319 -17.31 10.31 10.17
CA ILE A 319 -16.28 10.13 9.16
C ILE A 319 -16.65 8.92 8.29
N ALA A 320 -16.89 9.17 7.01
CA ALA A 320 -17.13 8.10 6.06
C ALA A 320 -15.81 7.44 5.65
N THR A 321 -15.80 6.11 5.52
CA THR A 321 -14.58 5.35 5.17
C THR A 321 -14.48 5.04 3.69
N TYR A 322 -15.58 5.13 2.94
CA TYR A 322 -15.61 4.86 1.49
C TYR A 322 -15.12 3.45 1.13
N ASN A 323 -15.32 2.47 2.02
CA ASN A 323 -14.75 1.13 1.92
C ASN A 323 -13.21 1.11 1.83
N ASP A 324 -12.54 2.13 2.36
CA ASP A 324 -11.09 2.26 2.43
C ASP A 324 -10.60 2.21 3.88
N HIS A 325 -9.91 1.13 4.22
CA HIS A 325 -9.29 0.91 5.53
C HIS A 325 -8.39 2.07 5.97
N ARG A 326 -7.72 2.75 5.03
CA ARG A 326 -6.83 3.86 5.35
C ARG A 326 -7.59 5.11 5.76
N MET A 327 -8.79 5.34 5.22
CA MET A 327 -9.64 6.44 5.67
C MET A 327 -10.07 6.22 7.13
N ALA A 328 -10.45 4.99 7.50
CA ALA A 328 -10.81 4.67 8.88
C ALA A 328 -9.62 4.89 9.83
N MET A 329 -8.46 4.30 9.51
CA MET A 329 -7.30 4.30 10.40
C MET A 329 -6.56 5.65 10.45
N ALA A 330 -6.52 6.41 9.36
CA ALA A 330 -5.87 7.73 9.33
C ALA A 330 -6.60 8.77 10.20
N PHE A 331 -7.92 8.64 10.35
CA PHE A 331 -8.72 9.55 11.17
C PHE A 331 -8.87 9.11 12.62
N ALA A 332 -8.59 7.85 12.97
CA ALA A 332 -8.67 7.39 14.36
C ALA A 332 -7.81 8.22 15.35
N PRO A 333 -6.58 8.67 15.01
CA PRO A 333 -5.76 9.51 15.90
C PRO A 333 -6.40 10.86 16.26
N VAL A 334 -7.35 11.36 15.46
CA VAL A 334 -8.08 12.61 15.76
C VAL A 334 -8.81 12.54 17.10
N ALA A 335 -9.18 11.33 17.56
CA ALA A 335 -9.80 11.09 18.86
C ALA A 335 -8.94 11.57 20.06
N LEU A 336 -7.64 11.79 19.89
CA LEU A 336 -6.78 12.39 20.92
C LEU A 336 -7.00 13.90 21.09
N LYS A 337 -7.65 14.55 20.11
CA LYS A 337 -7.94 15.99 20.12
C LYS A 337 -9.43 16.27 20.23
N GLN A 338 -10.26 15.39 19.67
CA GLN A 338 -11.71 15.56 19.66
C GLN A 338 -12.44 14.25 19.38
N ASP A 339 -13.60 14.06 19.99
CA ASP A 339 -14.47 12.89 19.73
C ASP A 339 -14.92 12.84 18.26
N VAL A 340 -14.78 11.68 17.62
CA VAL A 340 -15.17 11.41 16.22
C VAL A 340 -15.88 10.07 16.10
N ILE A 341 -16.74 9.95 15.09
CA ILE A 341 -17.44 8.68 14.78
C ILE A 341 -16.88 8.14 13.46
N VAL A 342 -16.33 6.94 13.46
CA VAL A 342 -15.86 6.29 12.22
C VAL A 342 -16.93 5.33 11.71
N LYS A 343 -17.51 5.61 10.54
CA LYS A 343 -18.50 4.73 9.91
C LYS A 343 -17.84 3.45 9.38
N ASP A 344 -18.57 2.34 9.34
CA ASP A 344 -18.10 1.07 8.79
C ASP A 344 -16.73 0.65 9.32
N ALA A 345 -16.51 0.79 10.64
CA ALA A 345 -15.20 0.61 11.29
C ALA A 345 -14.56 -0.77 10.98
N ALA A 346 -15.35 -1.79 10.68
CA ALA A 346 -14.86 -3.12 10.31
C ALA A 346 -14.01 -3.13 9.02
N VAL A 347 -14.08 -2.09 8.17
CA VAL A 347 -13.30 -1.96 6.92
C VAL A 347 -11.79 -2.12 7.12
N VAL A 348 -11.28 -1.91 8.34
CA VAL A 348 -9.86 -2.10 8.68
C VAL A 348 -9.37 -3.53 8.52
N SER A 349 -10.26 -4.54 8.53
CA SER A 349 -9.90 -5.97 8.36
C SER A 349 -9.11 -6.25 7.09
N LYS A 350 -9.31 -5.42 6.08
CA LYS A 350 -8.58 -5.49 4.82
C LYS A 350 -7.06 -5.54 4.99
N SER A 351 -6.51 -4.77 5.94
CA SER A 351 -5.05 -4.72 6.18
C SER A 351 -4.67 -4.91 7.64
N TYR A 352 -5.54 -4.59 8.59
CA TYR A 352 -5.25 -4.60 10.01
C TYR A 352 -6.48 -4.97 10.86
N PRO A 353 -6.88 -6.25 10.88
CA PRO A 353 -8.09 -6.72 11.58
C PRO A 353 -8.16 -6.39 13.07
N THR A 354 -7.03 -6.36 13.76
CA THR A 354 -6.97 -6.10 15.20
C THR A 354 -6.87 -4.63 15.57
N PHE A 355 -6.84 -3.71 14.58
CA PHE A 355 -6.55 -2.29 14.78
C PHE A 355 -7.30 -1.65 15.96
N TRP A 356 -8.62 -1.81 16.03
CA TRP A 356 -9.42 -1.21 17.10
C TRP A 356 -9.16 -1.82 18.48
N ASN A 357 -8.85 -3.12 18.55
CA ASN A 357 -8.50 -3.78 19.79
C ASN A 357 -7.12 -3.31 20.27
N ASP A 358 -6.18 -3.14 19.33
CA ASP A 358 -4.84 -2.63 19.61
C ASP A 358 -4.92 -1.18 20.11
N LEU A 359 -5.77 -0.33 19.52
CA LEU A 359 -6.02 1.03 20.03
C LEU A 359 -6.62 1.04 21.44
N LYS A 360 -7.59 0.16 21.74
CA LYS A 360 -8.12 0.01 23.11
C LYS A 360 -7.02 -0.36 24.10
N SER A 361 -6.11 -1.25 23.70
CA SER A 361 -5.01 -1.70 24.57
C SER A 361 -4.03 -0.58 24.96
N ILE A 362 -3.94 0.49 24.15
CA ILE A 362 -3.11 1.66 24.41
C ILE A 362 -3.92 2.88 24.92
N GLY A 363 -5.15 2.65 25.37
CA GLY A 363 -5.94 3.64 26.13
C GLY A 363 -7.04 4.38 25.36
N PHE A 364 -7.26 4.08 24.08
CA PHE A 364 -8.39 4.68 23.36
C PHE A 364 -9.72 4.16 23.89
N LYS A 365 -10.66 5.07 24.16
CA LYS A 365 -12.04 4.73 24.50
C LYS A 365 -12.85 4.61 23.22
N ILE A 366 -13.35 3.41 22.94
CA ILE A 366 -14.10 3.11 21.71
C ILE A 366 -15.41 2.44 22.10
N SER A 367 -16.53 3.07 21.73
CA SER A 367 -17.89 2.53 21.85
C SER A 367 -18.48 2.25 20.46
N GLN A 368 -19.49 1.37 20.42
CA GLN A 368 -20.27 1.06 19.21
C GLN A 368 -21.62 1.75 19.25
#